data_AF-A0A7D7ZMY5-F1
#
_entry.id   AF-A0A7D7ZMY5-F1
#
_cell.length_a   1.000
_cell.length_b   1.000
_cell.length_c   1.000
_cell.angle_alpha   90.00
_cell.angle_beta   90.00
_cell.angle_gamma   90.00
#
_symmetry.space_group_name_H-M   'P 1'
#
loop_
_entity.id
_entity.type
_entity.pdbx_description
1 polymer ?
#
loop_
_entity_poly.entity_id
_entity_poly.type
_entity_poly.pdbx_seq_one_letter_code
_entity_poly.pdbx_strand_id
1 'polypeptide(L)'
;MNLKSYLHDRAPHFDESEIAPIHLADLNGRHYYSFAEDVTPPSGGKAVGEDELGDVLSNSQLIRQIKEEAGRRITNIAPVWKQQNALADLYLLGGRSDLTDDEQETLTKAQALLTEISRLRSRSDAIEASFLEGVAVDYITDIAWEDEDA
;
A
#
# COMPACT_ATOMS: atom_id res chain seq x y z
N MET A 1 -13.13 -9.70 -0.63
CA MET A 1 -12.01 -9.94 -1.57
C MET A 1 -12.44 -10.91 -2.66
N ASN A 2 -12.51 -10.44 -3.89
CA ASN A 2 -12.90 -11.23 -5.05
C ASN A 2 -11.65 -11.58 -5.87
N LEU A 3 -10.74 -12.36 -5.29
CA LEU A 3 -9.49 -12.77 -5.94
C LEU A 3 -9.61 -14.16 -6.54
N LYS A 4 -9.12 -14.32 -7.76
CA LYS A 4 -9.04 -15.63 -8.44
C LYS A 4 -7.66 -15.86 -9.04
N SER A 5 -7.24 -17.11 -9.03
CA SER A 5 -6.06 -17.57 -9.75
C SER A 5 -6.41 -18.54 -10.87
N TYR A 6 -5.84 -18.31 -12.05
CA TYR A 6 -6.03 -19.14 -13.24
C TYR A 6 -4.69 -19.73 -13.65
N LEU A 7 -4.67 -20.99 -14.11
CA LEU A 7 -3.46 -21.56 -14.69
C LEU A 7 -3.06 -20.78 -15.94
N HIS A 8 -1.76 -20.56 -16.17
CA HIS A 8 -1.27 -19.77 -17.31
C HIS A 8 -1.82 -20.27 -18.66
N ASP A 9 -1.94 -21.58 -18.83
CA ASP A 9 -2.43 -22.21 -20.06
C ASP A 9 -3.95 -22.15 -20.25
N ARG A 10 -4.70 -21.72 -19.23
CA ARG A 10 -6.17 -21.71 -19.21
C ARG A 10 -6.75 -20.38 -18.72
N ALA A 11 -5.93 -19.34 -18.62
CA ALA A 11 -6.39 -18.06 -18.15
C ALA A 11 -7.29 -17.39 -19.20
N PRO A 12 -8.38 -16.72 -18.77
CA PRO A 12 -9.19 -15.93 -19.67
C PRO A 12 -8.36 -14.81 -20.32
N HIS A 13 -8.66 -14.49 -21.57
CA HIS A 13 -8.14 -13.29 -22.22
C HIS A 13 -9.09 -12.13 -21.91
N PHE A 14 -8.55 -11.06 -21.31
CA PHE A 14 -9.34 -9.89 -20.87
C PHE A 14 -9.27 -8.72 -21.86
N ASP A 15 -8.41 -8.79 -22.89
CA ASP A 15 -8.14 -7.67 -23.82
C ASP A 15 -9.39 -7.20 -24.60
N GLU A 16 -10.39 -8.07 -24.76
CA GLU A 16 -11.67 -7.79 -25.43
C GLU A 16 -12.88 -8.01 -24.50
N SER A 17 -12.65 -8.17 -23.20
CA SER A 17 -13.71 -8.44 -22.21
C SER A 17 -14.28 -7.15 -21.65
N GLU A 18 -15.58 -7.17 -21.33
CA GLU A 18 -16.20 -6.15 -20.46
C GLU A 18 -15.64 -6.19 -19.03
N ILE A 19 -14.92 -7.28 -18.67
CA ILE A 19 -14.28 -7.47 -17.38
C ILE A 19 -12.81 -7.03 -17.46
N ALA A 20 -12.44 -6.02 -16.67
CA ALA A 20 -11.07 -5.53 -16.53
C ALA A 20 -10.55 -5.81 -15.11
N PRO A 21 -10.01 -7.02 -14.85
CA PRO A 21 -9.46 -7.32 -13.54
C PRO A 21 -8.08 -6.69 -13.36
N ILE A 22 -7.67 -6.57 -12.11
CA ILE A 22 -6.32 -6.14 -11.75
C ILE A 22 -5.44 -7.37 -11.67
N HIS A 23 -4.42 -7.44 -12.51
CA HIS A 23 -3.38 -8.45 -12.39
C HIS A 23 -2.48 -8.14 -11.20
N LEU A 24 -2.36 -9.10 -10.28
CA LEU A 24 -1.59 -8.94 -9.06
C LEU A 24 -0.20 -9.56 -9.18
N ALA A 25 -0.11 -10.82 -9.62
CA ALA A 25 1.15 -11.54 -9.69
C ALA A 25 1.06 -12.80 -10.58
N ASP A 26 2.24 -13.30 -10.96
CA ASP A 26 2.41 -14.62 -11.57
C ASP A 26 3.23 -15.50 -10.62
N LEU A 27 2.63 -16.58 -10.13
CA LEU A 27 3.27 -17.47 -9.16
C LEU A 27 2.77 -18.91 -9.35
N ASN A 28 3.66 -19.89 -9.18
CA ASN A 28 3.31 -21.31 -9.22
C ASN A 28 2.54 -21.73 -10.50
N GLY A 29 2.86 -21.11 -11.64
CA GLY A 29 2.20 -21.37 -12.93
C GLY A 29 0.77 -20.82 -13.03
N ARG A 30 0.42 -19.83 -12.20
CA ARG A 30 -0.90 -19.20 -12.17
C ARG A 30 -0.81 -17.68 -12.23
N HIS A 31 -1.74 -17.09 -12.96
CA HIS A 31 -2.03 -15.66 -12.96
C HIS A 31 -3.02 -15.36 -11.83
N TYR A 32 -2.70 -14.39 -10.99
CA TYR A 32 -3.55 -13.94 -9.88
C TYR A 32 -4.20 -12.61 -10.24
N TYR A 33 -5.52 -12.56 -10.08
CA TYR A 33 -6.32 -11.39 -10.42
C TYR A 33 -7.22 -11.00 -9.27
N SER A 34 -7.41 -9.69 -9.11
CA SER A 34 -8.47 -9.10 -8.31
C SER A 34 -9.59 -8.58 -9.21
N PHE A 35 -10.83 -8.76 -8.79
CA PHE A 35 -12.02 -8.33 -9.50
C PHE A 35 -12.81 -7.36 -8.61
N ALA A 36 -13.42 -6.35 -9.22
CA ALA A 36 -14.35 -5.47 -8.52
C ALA A 36 -15.52 -6.25 -7.91
N GLU A 37 -16.15 -5.70 -6.87
CA GLU A 37 -17.22 -6.38 -6.12
C GLU A 37 -18.42 -6.75 -7.00
N ASP A 38 -18.76 -5.90 -7.96
CA ASP A 38 -19.88 -6.06 -8.90
C ASP A 38 -19.53 -6.96 -10.10
N VAL A 39 -18.27 -7.36 -10.23
CA VAL A 39 -17.79 -8.19 -11.34
C VAL A 39 -17.81 -9.66 -10.93
N THR A 40 -18.53 -10.48 -11.69
CA THR A 40 -18.48 -11.93 -11.55
C THR A 40 -17.25 -12.49 -12.28
N PRO A 41 -16.28 -13.12 -11.58
CA PRO A 41 -15.10 -13.65 -12.26
C PRO A 41 -15.44 -14.79 -13.23
N PRO A 42 -14.71 -14.93 -14.34
CA PRO A 42 -14.87 -16.07 -15.24
C PRO A 42 -14.67 -17.41 -14.52
N SER A 43 -15.33 -18.45 -15.03
CA SER A 43 -15.22 -19.81 -14.51
C SER A 43 -13.81 -20.39 -14.68
N GLY A 44 -13.50 -21.46 -13.94
CA GLY A 44 -12.19 -22.14 -14.00
C GLY A 44 -11.11 -21.55 -13.08
N GLY A 45 -11.36 -20.39 -12.48
CA GLY A 45 -10.48 -19.78 -11.48
C GLY A 45 -10.61 -20.43 -10.10
N LYS A 46 -9.47 -20.59 -9.41
CA LYS A 46 -9.41 -21.01 -8.01
C LYS A 46 -9.51 -19.77 -7.11
N ALA A 47 -10.30 -19.83 -6.04
CA ALA A 47 -10.27 -18.78 -5.01
C ALA A 47 -8.91 -18.75 -4.31
N VAL A 48 -8.37 -17.55 -4.10
CA VAL A 48 -7.11 -17.34 -3.39
C VAL A 48 -7.39 -17.39 -1.89
N GLY A 49 -6.67 -18.26 -1.17
CA GLY A 49 -6.76 -18.35 0.30
C GLY A 49 -5.85 -17.35 0.98
N GLU A 50 -6.07 -17.09 2.27
CA GLU A 50 -5.22 -16.19 3.09
C GLU A 50 -3.75 -16.65 3.11
N ASP A 51 -3.52 -17.97 3.19
CA ASP A 51 -2.17 -18.55 3.18
C ASP A 51 -1.40 -18.27 1.87
N GLU A 52 -2.11 -18.15 0.74
CA GLU A 52 -1.51 -17.84 -0.57
C GLU A 52 -1.38 -16.34 -0.80
N LEU A 53 -2.19 -15.52 -0.12
CA LEU A 53 -2.24 -14.07 -0.31
C LEU A 53 -0.89 -13.42 0.02
N GLY A 54 -0.23 -13.85 1.11
CA GLY A 54 1.08 -13.32 1.49
C GLY A 54 2.14 -13.48 0.39
N ASP A 55 2.15 -14.63 -0.29
CA ASP A 55 3.05 -14.90 -1.39
C ASP A 55 2.70 -14.08 -2.64
N VAL A 56 1.41 -13.92 -2.93
CA VAL A 56 0.92 -13.08 -4.04
C VAL A 56 1.35 -11.63 -3.86
N LEU A 57 1.13 -11.07 -2.67
CA LEU A 57 1.51 -9.68 -2.35
C LEU A 57 3.03 -9.50 -2.44
N SER A 58 3.80 -10.44 -1.89
CA SER A 58 5.26 -10.40 -1.92
C SER A 58 5.85 -10.48 -3.33
N ASN A 59 5.15 -11.12 -4.26
CA ASN A 59 5.56 -11.24 -5.67
C ASN A 59 4.87 -10.22 -6.60
N SER A 60 3.98 -9.38 -6.06
CA SER A 60 3.27 -8.39 -6.86
C SER A 60 4.15 -7.20 -7.19
N GLN A 61 4.38 -7.01 -8.50
CA GLN A 61 5.07 -5.83 -9.01
C GLN A 61 4.32 -4.54 -8.71
N LEU A 62 2.99 -4.60 -8.82
CA LEU A 62 2.10 -3.48 -8.57
C LEU A 62 2.18 -3.02 -7.12
N ILE A 63 2.03 -3.95 -6.17
CA ILE A 63 2.11 -3.62 -4.74
C ILE A 63 3.51 -3.09 -4.40
N ARG A 64 4.56 -3.68 -4.96
CA ARG A 64 5.92 -3.17 -4.78
C ARG A 64 6.06 -1.71 -5.25
N GLN A 65 5.53 -1.37 -6.43
CA GLN A 65 5.58 0.00 -6.95
C GLN A 65 4.81 1.00 -6.07
N ILE A 66 3.66 0.60 -5.51
CA ILE A 66 2.89 1.43 -4.57
C ILE A 66 3.72 1.72 -3.31
N LYS A 67 4.38 0.71 -2.75
CA LYS A 67 5.25 0.88 -1.57
C LYS A 67 6.49 1.72 -1.88
N GLU A 68 7.08 1.56 -3.06
CA GLU A 68 8.21 2.37 -3.53
C GLU A 68 7.81 3.85 -3.68
N GLU A 69 6.62 4.13 -4.23
CA GLU A 69 6.11 5.50 -4.36
C GLU A 69 5.81 6.13 -2.99
N ALA A 70 5.23 5.37 -2.05
CA ALA A 70 5.09 5.80 -0.66
C ALA A 70 6.46 6.16 -0.05
N GLY A 71 7.46 5.30 -0.26
CA GLY A 71 8.83 5.51 0.20
C GLY A 71 9.48 6.75 -0.40
N ARG A 72 9.25 7.01 -1.69
CA ARG A 72 9.70 8.23 -2.39
C ARG A 72 9.09 9.48 -1.75
N ARG A 73 7.76 9.48 -1.55
CA ARG A 73 7.02 10.60 -0.94
C ARG A 73 7.49 10.87 0.49
N ILE A 74 7.63 9.82 1.30
CA ILE A 74 8.18 9.91 2.66
C ILE A 74 9.60 10.51 2.65
N THR A 75 10.45 10.07 1.73
CA THR A 75 11.84 10.57 1.63
C THR A 75 11.90 12.03 1.21
N ASN A 76 10.94 12.50 0.40
CA ASN A 76 10.82 13.91 0.03
C ASN A 76 10.43 14.80 1.21
N ILE A 77 9.62 14.30 2.16
CA ILE A 77 9.30 15.00 3.42
C ILE A 77 10.50 14.99 4.35
N ALA A 78 11.05 13.81 4.61
CA ALA A 78 12.20 13.63 5.47
C ALA A 78 13.10 12.48 4.98
N PRO A 79 14.38 12.73 4.70
CA PRO A 79 15.32 11.64 4.45
C PRO A 79 15.43 10.73 5.68
N VAL A 80 15.83 9.47 5.45
CA VAL A 80 15.85 8.42 6.48
C VAL A 80 16.50 8.85 7.79
N TRP A 81 17.63 9.57 7.74
CA TRP A 81 18.32 10.03 8.95
C TRP A 81 17.46 11.00 9.80
N LYS A 82 16.63 11.85 9.18
CA LYS A 82 15.70 12.73 9.91
C LYS A 82 14.58 11.94 10.57
N GLN A 83 14.09 10.89 9.90
CA GLN A 83 13.07 10.01 10.47
C GLN A 83 13.62 9.25 11.70
N GLN A 84 14.86 8.76 11.61
CA GLN A 84 15.55 8.11 12.72
C GLN A 84 15.79 9.07 13.88
N ASN A 85 16.20 10.30 13.60
CA ASN A 85 16.36 11.32 14.64
C ASN A 85 15.03 11.64 15.33
N ALA A 86 13.95 11.83 14.57
CA ALA A 86 12.62 12.07 15.16
C ALA A 86 12.15 10.90 16.05
N LEU A 87 12.46 9.65 15.67
CA LEU A 87 12.18 8.49 16.51
C LEU A 87 13.04 8.50 17.79
N ALA A 88 14.31 8.88 17.68
CA ALA A 88 15.18 9.02 18.84
C ALA A 88 14.71 10.13 19.78
N ASP A 89 14.29 11.29 19.24
CA ASP A 89 13.76 12.41 20.01
C ASP A 89 12.48 12.00 20.76
N LEU A 90 11.56 11.29 20.10
CA LEU A 90 10.38 10.71 20.76
C LEU A 90 10.77 9.80 21.93
N TYR A 91 11.76 8.92 21.72
CA TYR A 91 12.19 7.97 22.73
C TYR A 91 12.87 8.65 23.92
N LEU A 92 13.72 9.64 23.66
CA LEU A 92 14.52 10.34 24.67
C LEU A 92 13.70 11.38 25.45
N LEU A 93 12.76 12.06 24.79
CA LEU A 93 12.03 13.19 25.36
C LEU A 93 10.58 12.86 25.74
N GLY A 94 9.93 11.90 25.06
CA GLY A 94 8.48 11.67 25.20
C GLY A 94 8.00 11.21 26.58
N GLY A 95 8.89 10.69 27.42
CA GLY A 95 8.59 10.27 28.79
C GLY A 95 8.99 11.28 29.88
N ARG A 96 9.59 12.42 29.51
CA ARG A 96 10.09 13.42 30.44
C ARG A 96 9.04 14.48 30.74
N SER A 97 8.94 14.87 32.01
CA SER A 97 8.05 15.95 32.46
C SER A 97 8.78 17.29 32.65
N ASP A 98 10.10 17.30 32.50
CA ASP A 98 11.01 18.42 32.77
C ASP A 98 11.70 18.92 31.49
N LEU A 99 10.94 18.95 30.39
CA LEU A 99 11.44 19.42 29.09
C LEU A 99 11.63 20.95 29.11
N THR A 100 12.75 21.40 28.55
CA THR A 100 12.92 22.82 28.22
C THR A 100 12.00 23.20 27.05
N ASP A 101 11.80 24.50 26.82
CA ASP A 101 11.01 24.99 25.67
C ASP A 101 11.57 24.46 24.32
N ASP A 102 12.89 24.42 24.17
CA ASP A 102 13.58 23.91 22.98
C ASP A 102 13.40 22.38 22.81
N GLU A 103 13.45 21.63 23.91
CA GLU A 103 13.21 20.18 23.91
C GLU A 103 11.74 19.87 23.59
N GLN A 104 10.80 20.65 24.14
CA GLN A 104 9.38 20.55 23.86
C GLN A 104 9.08 20.85 22.38
N GLU A 105 9.73 21.87 21.81
CA GLU A 105 9.60 22.19 20.39
C GLU A 105 10.14 21.04 19.51
N THR A 106 11.30 20.48 19.88
CA THR A 106 11.91 19.33 19.18
C THR A 106 10.99 18.11 19.21
N LEU A 107 10.46 17.77 20.40
CA LEU A 107 9.50 16.68 20.57
C LEU A 107 8.24 16.89 19.71
N THR A 108 7.72 18.11 19.67
CA THR A 108 6.54 18.47 18.88
C THR A 108 6.80 18.30 17.38
N LYS A 109 7.95 18.75 16.88
CA LYS A 109 8.35 18.59 15.47
C LYS A 109 8.55 17.11 15.11
N ALA A 110 9.17 16.33 16.00
CA ALA A 110 9.36 14.90 15.81
C ALA A 110 8.02 14.15 15.72
N GLN A 111 7.08 14.46 16.62
CA GLN A 111 5.72 13.92 16.61
C GLN A 111 4.97 14.26 15.32
N ALA A 112 5.00 15.53 14.90
CA ALA A 112 4.35 15.98 13.67
C ALA A 112 4.91 15.24 12.46
N LEU A 113 6.24 15.15 12.34
CA LEU A 113 6.89 14.45 11.24
C LEU A 113 6.50 12.97 11.17
N LEU A 114 6.55 12.26 12.31
CA LEU A 114 6.23 10.83 12.33
C LEU A 114 4.75 10.56 12.12
N THR A 115 3.88 11.48 12.52
CA THR A 115 2.44 11.44 12.21
C THR A 115 2.21 11.54 10.71
N GLU A 116 2.88 12.47 10.03
CA GLU A 116 2.78 12.64 8.57
C GLU A 116 3.32 11.41 7.82
N ILE A 117 4.44 10.84 8.26
CA ILE A 117 4.99 9.60 7.70
C ILE A 117 4.03 8.43 7.91
N SER A 118 3.44 8.32 9.10
CA SER A 118 2.44 7.29 9.40
C SER A 118 1.23 7.42 8.48
N ARG A 119 0.74 8.65 8.26
CA ARG A 119 -0.36 8.94 7.33
C ARG A 119 -0.07 8.41 5.92
N LEU A 120 1.13 8.68 5.38
CA LEU A 120 1.51 8.19 4.06
C LEU A 120 1.63 6.66 3.99
N ARG A 121 2.11 6.02 5.05
CA ARG A 121 2.14 4.54 5.13
C ARG A 121 0.72 3.97 5.13
N SER A 122 -0.16 4.51 5.96
CA SER A 122 -1.56 4.12 6.00
C SER A 122 -2.27 4.34 4.67
N ARG A 123 -1.99 5.46 3.97
CA ARG A 123 -2.56 5.70 2.64
C ARG A 123 -2.04 4.70 1.61
N SER A 124 -0.76 4.34 1.69
CA SER A 124 -0.21 3.27 0.85
C SER A 124 -0.89 1.92 1.10
N ASP A 125 -1.20 1.59 2.35
CA ASP A 125 -1.95 0.37 2.70
C ASP A 125 -3.39 0.42 2.18
N ALA A 126 -4.04 1.59 2.23
CA ALA A 126 -5.38 1.79 1.69
C ALA A 126 -5.42 1.65 0.16
N ILE A 127 -4.44 2.24 -0.55
CA ILE A 127 -4.31 2.08 -2.01
C ILE A 127 -4.13 0.61 -2.37
N GLU A 128 -3.22 -0.10 -1.67
CA GLU A 128 -3.05 -1.55 -1.84
C GLU A 128 -4.38 -2.30 -1.65
N ALA A 129 -5.14 -1.98 -0.60
CA ALA A 129 -6.45 -2.59 -0.36
C ALA A 129 -7.42 -2.35 -1.54
N SER A 130 -7.46 -1.15 -2.12
CA SER A 130 -8.29 -0.88 -3.31
C SER A 130 -7.93 -1.77 -4.49
N PHE A 131 -6.64 -1.96 -4.77
CA PHE A 131 -6.20 -2.89 -5.82
C PHE A 131 -6.61 -4.35 -5.53
N LEU A 132 -6.58 -4.74 -4.26
CA LEU A 132 -7.05 -6.05 -3.81
C LEU A 132 -8.58 -6.18 -3.80
N GLU A 133 -9.31 -5.09 -3.91
CA GLU A 133 -10.75 -5.05 -4.15
C GLU A 133 -11.09 -4.92 -5.63
N GLY A 134 -10.08 -4.88 -6.51
CA GLY A 134 -10.28 -4.79 -7.96
C GLY A 134 -10.56 -3.36 -8.43
N VAL A 135 -10.30 -2.37 -7.58
CA VAL A 135 -10.46 -0.95 -7.86
C VAL A 135 -9.09 -0.33 -8.11
N ALA A 136 -8.84 0.08 -9.36
CA ALA A 136 -7.58 0.71 -9.74
C ALA A 136 -7.54 2.16 -9.25
N VAL A 137 -6.46 2.52 -8.56
CA VAL A 137 -6.19 3.88 -8.10
C VAL A 137 -4.94 4.39 -8.80
N ASP A 138 -4.98 5.60 -9.36
CA ASP A 138 -3.80 6.24 -9.98
C ASP A 138 -2.83 6.77 -8.91
N TYR A 139 -2.11 5.84 -8.29
CA TYR A 139 -1.18 6.09 -7.19
C TYR A 139 0.05 6.92 -7.58
N ILE A 140 0.22 7.29 -8.85
CA ILE A 140 1.29 8.20 -9.28
C ILE A 140 0.91 9.66 -9.01
N THR A 141 -0.38 9.99 -9.11
CA THR A 141 -0.89 11.35 -8.94
C THR A 141 -0.93 11.77 -7.48
N ASP A 142 -0.78 13.08 -7.20
CA ASP A 142 -0.87 13.59 -5.83
C ASP A 142 -2.27 13.43 -5.23
N ILE A 143 -3.32 13.49 -6.04
CA ILE A 143 -4.71 13.30 -5.64
C ILE A 143 -4.90 11.95 -4.94
N ALA A 144 -4.20 10.89 -5.39
CA ALA A 144 -4.29 9.58 -4.75
C ALA A 144 -3.71 9.56 -3.33
N TRP A 145 -2.91 10.56 -2.93
CA TRP A 145 -2.25 10.65 -1.62
C TRP A 145 -2.80 11.79 -0.74
N GLU A 146 -3.79 12.51 -1.25
CA GLU A 146 -4.60 13.44 -0.47
C GLU A 146 -5.60 12.64 0.38
N ASP A 147 -5.98 13.18 1.54
CA ASP A 147 -7.01 12.56 2.36
C ASP A 147 -8.35 12.74 1.65
N GLU A 148 -9.21 11.72 1.67
CA GLU A 148 -10.58 11.80 1.11
C GLU A 148 -11.48 12.80 1.87
N ASP A 149 -11.00 13.36 2.98
CA ASP A 149 -11.71 14.29 3.88
C ASP A 149 -11.17 15.75 3.83
N ALA A 150 -10.64 16.21 2.69
CA ALA A 150 -10.28 17.63 2.49
C ALA A 150 -11.47 18.50 2.01
#